data_AF-A0A961B4Y8-F1
#
_entry.id   AF-A0A961B4Y8-F1
#
_cell.length_a   1.000
_cell.length_b   1.000
_cell.length_c   1.000
_cell.angle_alpha   90.00
_cell.angle_beta   90.00
_cell.angle_gamma   90.00
#
_symmetry.space_group_name_H-M   'P 1'
#
loop_
_entity.id
_entity.type
_entity.pdbx_description
1 polymer ?
#
loop_
_entity_poly.entity_id
_entity_poly.type
_entity_poly.pdbx_seq_one_letter_code
_entity_poly.pdbx_strand_id
1 'polypeptide(L)'
;MKTRLPLPILAVLGLARAVWSQETPPTVEVLPKDFNADKENQMMRAYLRGRVGAALDERLAILEALDTPERIAAYQKRLRGFFRETVALDSFARGPLRPRVTGRLERDGYVVENVIFESLPGFHVTGNLYLPTAGEGPFPAILHPCGHTDNGKAGGAYQMANILLARSGFAVLCY
;
A
#
# COMPACT_ATOMS: atom_id res chain seq x y z
N MET A 1 -39.86 13.14 -62.31
CA MET A 1 -38.98 12.81 -63.45
C MET A 1 -37.55 12.85 -62.93
N LYS A 2 -37.04 11.70 -62.49
CA LYS A 2 -36.02 10.89 -63.19
C LYS A 2 -34.60 11.44 -62.96
N THR A 3 -33.86 10.82 -62.02
CA THR A 3 -32.62 10.02 -62.27
C THR A 3 -31.34 10.87 -62.26
N ARG A 4 -30.21 10.51 -61.66
CA ARG A 4 -29.63 9.22 -61.22
C ARG A 4 -28.40 9.53 -60.34
N LEU A 5 -28.15 8.73 -59.31
CA LEU A 5 -26.80 8.49 -58.79
C LEU A 5 -26.03 7.68 -59.85
N PRO A 6 -24.69 7.78 -59.94
CA PRO A 6 -23.90 6.83 -59.15
C PRO A 6 -22.58 7.38 -58.58
N LEU A 7 -22.21 6.83 -57.44
CA LEU A 7 -20.85 6.77 -56.93
C LEU A 7 -19.95 6.03 -57.95
N PRO A 8 -18.66 6.40 -58.05
CA PRO A 8 -17.67 5.43 -57.61
C PRO A 8 -16.58 6.06 -56.75
N ILE A 9 -16.42 5.46 -55.58
CA ILE A 9 -15.15 5.05 -54.96
C ILE A 9 -13.90 5.47 -55.76
N LEU A 10 -13.19 6.49 -55.28
CA LEU A 10 -11.74 6.49 -55.31
C LEU A 10 -11.22 6.90 -53.93
N ALA A 11 -10.80 5.88 -53.19
CA ALA A 11 -10.02 6.04 -51.99
C ALA A 11 -8.68 6.70 -52.35
N VAL A 12 -8.47 7.92 -51.90
CA VAL A 12 -7.11 8.42 -51.66
C VAL A 12 -6.98 8.53 -50.15
N LEU A 13 -6.47 7.45 -49.58
CA LEU A 13 -5.88 7.41 -48.24
C LEU A 13 -4.73 8.43 -48.21
N GLY A 14 -5.06 9.68 -47.89
CA GLY A 14 -4.11 10.64 -47.34
C GLY A 14 -3.74 10.18 -45.94
N LEU A 15 -2.83 9.21 -45.85
CA LEU A 15 -2.08 8.89 -44.63
C LEU A 15 -1.19 10.10 -44.31
N ALA A 16 -1.81 11.17 -43.80
CA ALA A 16 -1.11 12.14 -42.99
C ALA A 16 -0.69 11.39 -41.72
N ARG A 17 0.48 10.73 -41.79
CA ARG A 17 1.25 10.43 -40.59
C ARG A 17 1.48 11.77 -39.92
N ALA A 18 0.67 12.06 -38.91
CA ALA A 18 1.01 13.03 -37.90
C ALA A 18 2.37 12.59 -37.38
N VAL A 19 3.42 13.24 -37.87
CA VAL A 19 4.76 13.16 -37.29
C VAL A 19 4.60 13.87 -35.95
N TRP A 20 4.16 13.10 -34.95
CA TRP A 20 4.46 13.43 -33.58
C TRP A 20 5.98 13.47 -33.56
N SER A 21 6.53 14.67 -33.48
CA SER A 21 7.88 14.88 -32.99
C SER A 21 7.95 14.15 -31.66
N GLN A 22 8.44 12.92 -31.69
CA GLN A 22 8.97 12.28 -30.51
C GLN A 22 10.21 13.12 -30.20
N GLU A 23 10.02 14.24 -29.51
CA GLU A 23 11.12 14.81 -28.74
C GLU A 23 11.57 13.66 -27.86
N THR A 24 12.73 13.11 -28.19
CA THR A 24 13.38 12.12 -27.35
C THR A 24 13.37 12.73 -25.96
N PRO A 25 12.69 12.12 -24.97
CA PRO A 25 12.69 12.67 -23.63
C PRO A 25 14.16 12.91 -23.27
N PRO A 26 14.51 14.07 -22.71
CA PRO A 26 15.89 14.36 -22.37
C PRO A 26 16.41 13.15 -21.62
N THR A 27 17.56 12.64 -22.04
CA THR A 27 18.19 11.51 -21.39
C THR A 27 18.56 12.01 -20.00
N VAL A 28 17.65 11.84 -19.05
CA VAL A 28 17.93 12.14 -17.66
C VAL A 28 18.91 11.06 -17.26
N GLU A 29 20.19 11.41 -17.24
CA GLU A 29 21.21 10.57 -16.64
C GLU A 29 20.97 10.60 -15.13
N VAL A 30 19.97 9.81 -14.68
CA VAL A 30 19.58 9.72 -13.26
C VAL A 30 20.73 9.13 -12.44
N LEU A 31 21.63 8.38 -13.08
CA LEU A 31 22.81 7.79 -12.48
C LEU A 31 24.06 8.18 -13.27
N PRO A 32 25.14 8.63 -12.61
CA PRO A 32 26.40 8.87 -13.29
C PRO A 32 26.93 7.55 -13.88
N LYS A 33 27.55 7.63 -15.07
CA LYS A 33 28.14 6.49 -15.78
C LYS A 33 29.11 5.68 -14.92
N ASP A 34 29.79 6.37 -14.01
CA ASP A 34 30.54 5.77 -12.94
C ASP A 34 29.91 6.17 -11.60
N PHE A 35 29.10 5.26 -11.04
CA PHE A 35 28.48 5.39 -9.73
C PHE A 35 29.52 5.59 -8.59
N ASN A 36 30.78 5.28 -8.88
CA ASN A 36 31.96 5.39 -8.03
C ASN A 36 32.94 6.48 -8.54
N ALA A 37 32.51 7.47 -9.32
CA ALA A 37 33.36 8.60 -9.66
C ALA A 37 33.54 9.56 -8.45
N ASP A 38 32.53 9.65 -7.59
CA ASP A 38 32.54 10.50 -6.41
C ASP A 38 33.23 9.78 -5.25
N LYS A 39 34.55 9.97 -5.16
CA LYS A 39 35.40 9.33 -4.13
C LYS A 39 35.05 9.80 -2.72
N GLU A 40 34.60 11.04 -2.55
CA GLU A 40 34.25 11.61 -1.25
C GLU A 40 32.96 10.98 -0.70
N ASN A 41 31.92 10.88 -1.53
CA ASN A 41 30.68 10.20 -1.14
C ASN A 41 30.81 8.67 -1.07
N GLN A 42 31.82 8.09 -1.71
CA GLN A 42 32.12 6.66 -1.57
C GLN A 42 32.67 6.28 -0.21
N MET A 43 33.45 7.13 0.46
CA MET A 43 33.98 6.80 1.78
C MET A 43 32.84 6.64 2.79
N MET A 44 31.90 7.60 2.81
CA MET A 44 30.71 7.51 3.66
C MET A 44 29.85 6.30 3.30
N ARG A 45 29.61 6.06 2.00
CA ARG A 45 28.83 4.89 1.55
C ARG A 45 29.49 3.56 1.93
N ALA A 46 30.80 3.43 1.72
CA ALA A 46 31.56 2.24 2.07
C ALA A 46 31.53 1.99 3.58
N TYR A 47 31.71 3.05 4.38
CA TYR A 47 31.59 2.99 5.83
C TYR A 47 30.19 2.53 6.27
N LEU A 48 29.12 3.17 5.77
CA LEU A 48 27.74 2.80 6.10
C LEU A 48 27.40 1.37 5.65
N ARG A 49 27.85 0.94 4.47
CA ARG A 49 27.69 -0.44 4.00
C ARG A 49 28.44 -1.42 4.88
N GLY A 50 29.65 -1.10 5.32
CA GLY A 50 30.40 -1.90 6.27
C GLY A 50 29.65 -2.07 7.59
N ARG A 51 29.04 -0.99 8.10
CA ARG A 51 28.17 -1.05 9.30
C ARG A 51 26.93 -1.91 9.09
N VAL A 52 26.28 -1.81 7.92
CA VAL A 52 25.13 -2.65 7.58
C VAL A 52 25.56 -4.12 7.50
N GLY A 53 26.68 -4.42 6.83
CA GLY A 53 27.23 -5.77 6.73
C GLY A 53 27.48 -6.38 8.12
N ALA A 54 28.23 -5.67 8.98
CA ALA A 54 28.49 -6.12 10.34
C ALA A 54 27.21 -6.38 11.15
N ALA A 55 26.19 -5.51 11.02
CA ALA A 55 24.91 -5.71 11.69
C ALA A 55 24.12 -6.91 11.13
N LEU A 56 24.20 -7.17 9.83
CA LEU A 56 23.60 -8.34 9.20
C LEU A 56 24.29 -9.63 9.61
N ASP A 57 25.63 -9.64 9.70
CA ASP A 57 26.42 -10.77 10.16
C ASP A 57 26.09 -11.12 11.62
N GLU A 58 26.02 -10.12 12.50
CA GLU A 58 25.60 -10.30 13.89
C GLU A 58 24.18 -10.89 13.96
N ARG A 59 23.25 -10.34 13.17
CA ARG A 59 21.87 -10.83 13.11
C ARG A 59 21.81 -12.27 12.62
N LEU A 60 22.63 -12.65 11.64
CA LEU A 60 22.68 -14.00 11.09
C LEU A 60 23.17 -14.99 12.16
N ALA A 61 24.27 -14.68 12.85
CA ALA A 61 24.78 -15.51 13.94
C ALA A 61 23.74 -15.73 15.06
N ILE A 62 22.95 -14.70 15.39
CA ILE A 62 21.85 -14.83 16.35
C ILE A 62 20.78 -15.79 15.83
N LEU A 63 20.38 -15.69 14.56
CA LEU A 63 19.36 -16.57 13.98
C LEU A 63 19.81 -18.03 13.89
N GLU A 64 21.07 -18.29 13.53
CA GLU A 64 21.63 -19.63 13.43
C GLU A 64 21.62 -20.35 14.79
N ALA A 65 21.66 -19.61 15.90
CA ALA A 65 21.58 -20.15 17.25
C ALA A 65 20.13 -20.41 17.76
N LEU A 66 19.10 -20.13 16.94
CA LEU A 66 17.68 -20.36 17.28
C LEU A 66 17.22 -21.78 16.89
N ASP A 67 17.83 -22.78 17.50
CA ASP A 67 17.64 -24.20 17.19
C ASP A 67 16.60 -24.92 18.07
N THR A 68 16.11 -24.29 19.14
CA THR A 68 15.06 -24.85 20.01
C THR A 68 13.84 -23.92 20.14
N PRO A 69 12.64 -24.48 20.42
CA PRO A 69 11.43 -23.69 20.68
C PRO A 69 11.61 -22.64 21.79
N GLU A 70 12.35 -22.96 22.85
CA GLU A 70 12.60 -22.08 23.99
C GLU A 70 13.44 -20.88 23.58
N ARG A 71 14.50 -21.10 22.78
CA ARG A 71 15.35 -20.02 22.26
C ARG A 71 14.58 -19.12 21.30
N ILE A 72 13.75 -19.70 20.43
CA ILE A 72 12.87 -18.94 19.54
C ILE A 72 11.88 -18.09 20.37
N ALA A 73 11.24 -18.67 21.38
CA ALA A 73 10.30 -17.95 22.23
C ALA A 73 10.96 -16.79 23.00
N ALA A 74 12.17 -17.02 23.54
CA ALA A 74 12.95 -15.97 24.20
C ALA A 74 13.34 -14.84 23.23
N TYR A 75 13.77 -15.19 22.01
CA TYR A 75 14.08 -14.22 20.96
C TYR A 75 12.86 -13.38 20.57
N GLN A 76 11.70 -14.01 20.34
CA GLN A 76 10.45 -13.31 20.06
C GLN A 76 10.04 -12.37 21.19
N LYS A 77 10.15 -12.80 22.46
CA LYS A 77 9.86 -11.96 23.62
C LYS A 77 10.76 -10.71 23.63
N ARG A 78 12.07 -10.90 23.40
CA ARG A 78 13.03 -9.79 23.32
C ARG A 78 12.70 -8.83 22.18
N LEU A 79 12.43 -9.32 20.97
CA LEU A 79 12.09 -8.46 19.83
C LEU A 79 10.78 -7.69 20.05
N ARG A 80 9.77 -8.31 20.66
CA ARG A 80 8.52 -7.61 21.03
C ARG A 80 8.78 -6.49 22.03
N GLY A 81 9.62 -6.73 23.04
CA GLY A 81 10.05 -5.71 24.00
C GLY A 81 10.78 -4.56 23.31
N PHE A 82 11.81 -4.89 22.54
CA PHE A 82 12.59 -3.92 21.76
C PHE A 82 11.70 -3.05 20.86
N PHE A 83 10.77 -3.65 20.11
CA PHE A 83 9.86 -2.90 19.26
C PHE A 83 8.98 -1.92 20.06
N ARG A 84 8.38 -2.40 21.16
CA ARG A 84 7.53 -1.59 22.04
C ARG A 84 8.29 -0.40 22.63
N GLU A 85 9.52 -0.62 23.08
CA GLU A 85 10.40 0.43 23.60
C GLU A 85 10.79 1.42 22.51
N THR A 86 11.22 0.93 21.35
CA THR A 86 11.71 1.76 20.23
C THR A 86 10.65 2.74 19.73
N VAL A 87 9.40 2.30 19.61
CA VAL A 87 8.28 3.15 19.17
C VAL A 87 7.57 3.85 20.34
N ALA A 88 8.11 3.72 21.57
CA ALA A 88 7.51 4.21 22.80
C ALA A 88 6.01 3.83 22.93
N LEU A 89 5.67 2.60 22.56
CA LEU A 89 4.28 2.17 22.39
C LEU A 89 3.45 2.34 23.67
N ASP A 90 4.07 2.11 24.83
CA ASP A 90 3.41 2.20 26.12
C ASP A 90 3.24 3.65 26.64
N SER A 91 3.87 4.63 25.97
CA SER A 91 3.73 6.05 26.31
C SER A 91 2.47 6.69 25.74
N PHE A 92 1.79 6.03 24.78
CA PHE A 92 0.56 6.53 24.20
C PHE A 92 -0.60 6.43 25.18
N ALA A 93 -1.32 7.55 25.38
CA ALA A 93 -2.51 7.57 26.22
C ALA A 93 -3.58 6.63 25.67
N ARG A 94 -4.08 5.73 26.52
CA ARG A 94 -5.24 4.88 26.20
C ARG A 94 -6.52 5.63 26.50
N GLY A 95 -7.50 5.50 25.63
CA GLY A 95 -8.82 6.11 25.78
C GLY A 95 -9.88 5.35 24.99
N PRO A 96 -11.16 5.71 25.15
CA PRO A 96 -12.23 5.13 24.36
C PRO A 96 -12.04 5.51 22.87
N LEU A 97 -12.28 4.55 21.98
CA LEU A 97 -12.11 4.71 20.52
C LEU A 97 -13.07 5.75 19.91
N ARG A 98 -14.21 6.03 20.55
CA ARG A 98 -15.26 6.97 20.09
C ARG A 98 -15.57 6.88 18.59
N PRO A 99 -15.86 5.67 18.06
CA PRO A 99 -16.12 5.51 16.63
C PRO A 99 -17.48 6.11 16.25
N ARG A 100 -17.56 6.66 15.05
CA ARG A 100 -18.77 7.20 14.45
C ARG A 100 -18.85 6.81 12.98
N VAL A 101 -20.02 6.35 12.56
CA VAL A 101 -20.35 6.22 11.14
C VAL A 101 -20.74 7.60 10.61
N THR A 102 -20.07 8.03 9.54
CA THR A 102 -20.25 9.34 8.90
C THR A 102 -20.96 9.23 7.55
N GLY A 103 -21.04 8.03 7.00
CA GLY A 103 -21.75 7.73 5.77
C GLY A 103 -21.89 6.23 5.59
N ARG A 104 -22.89 5.82 4.81
CA ARG A 104 -23.21 4.42 4.55
C ARG A 104 -23.60 4.26 3.09
N LEU A 105 -23.04 3.25 2.43
CA LEU A 105 -23.26 2.96 1.02
C LEU A 105 -23.70 1.50 0.90
N GLU A 106 -24.97 1.28 0.56
CA GLU A 106 -25.49 -0.05 0.28
C GLU A 106 -25.10 -0.50 -1.12
N ARG A 107 -24.67 -1.75 -1.26
CA ARG A 107 -24.25 -2.36 -2.51
C ARG A 107 -24.79 -3.78 -2.56
N ASP A 108 -24.77 -4.37 -3.75
CA ASP A 108 -25.13 -5.78 -3.90
C ASP A 108 -24.15 -6.67 -3.11
N GLY A 109 -24.66 -7.36 -2.09
CA GLY A 109 -23.92 -8.33 -1.27
C GLY A 109 -23.02 -7.75 -0.18
N TYR A 110 -22.91 -6.43 -0.03
CA TYR A 110 -22.10 -5.78 1.01
C TYR A 110 -22.54 -4.33 1.27
N VAL A 111 -22.09 -3.76 2.38
CA VAL A 111 -22.24 -2.34 2.72
C VAL A 111 -20.86 -1.74 2.99
N VAL A 112 -20.68 -0.47 2.66
CA VAL A 112 -19.50 0.32 3.08
C VAL A 112 -19.95 1.38 4.07
N GLU A 113 -19.40 1.37 5.27
CA GLU A 113 -19.55 2.42 6.26
C GLU A 113 -18.28 3.26 6.32
N ASN A 114 -18.42 4.57 6.09
CA ASN A 114 -17.33 5.51 6.31
C ASN A 114 -17.26 5.81 7.80
N VAL A 115 -16.18 5.40 8.46
CA VAL A 115 -16.00 5.55 9.90
C VAL A 115 -14.93 6.58 10.23
N ILE A 116 -15.13 7.28 11.33
CA ILE A 116 -14.11 8.11 11.98
C ILE A 116 -14.01 7.71 13.44
N PHE A 117 -12.80 7.63 13.98
CA PHE A 117 -12.58 7.25 15.37
C PHE A 117 -11.31 7.91 15.94
N GLU A 118 -11.21 7.98 17.26
CA GLU A 118 -10.04 8.53 17.96
C GLU A 118 -9.03 7.40 18.23
N SER A 119 -7.89 7.39 17.54
CA SER A 119 -6.80 6.44 17.82
C SER A 119 -5.97 6.84 19.05
N LEU A 120 -5.95 8.14 19.35
CA LEU A 120 -5.48 8.75 20.59
C LEU A 120 -6.46 9.88 20.96
N PRO A 121 -6.48 10.37 22.21
CA PRO A 121 -7.35 11.47 22.60
C PRO A 121 -7.22 12.68 21.65
N GLY A 122 -8.30 13.02 20.95
CA GLY A 122 -8.34 14.10 19.96
C GLY A 122 -7.68 13.79 18.60
N PHE A 123 -7.03 12.65 18.44
CA PHE A 123 -6.37 12.24 17.19
C PHE A 123 -7.28 11.32 16.38
N HIS A 124 -7.82 11.84 15.29
CA HIS A 124 -8.83 11.16 14.49
C HIS A 124 -8.23 10.38 13.33
N VAL A 125 -8.67 9.13 13.17
CA VAL A 125 -8.40 8.26 12.03
C VAL A 125 -9.71 8.01 11.29
N THR A 126 -9.64 8.02 9.96
CA THR A 126 -10.79 7.72 9.09
C THR A 126 -10.57 6.39 8.39
N GLY A 127 -11.63 5.61 8.22
CA GLY A 127 -11.59 4.31 7.56
C GLY A 127 -12.85 4.01 6.77
N ASN A 128 -12.77 2.99 5.92
CA ASN A 128 -13.89 2.40 5.21
C ASN A 128 -14.10 0.98 5.77
N LEU A 129 -15.24 0.76 6.41
CA LEU A 129 -15.64 -0.53 6.95
C LEU A 129 -16.57 -1.24 5.95
N TYR A 130 -16.07 -2.30 5.34
CA TYR A 130 -16.82 -3.14 4.41
C TYR A 130 -17.46 -4.29 5.20
N LEU A 131 -18.77 -4.45 5.09
CA LEU A 131 -19.55 -5.43 5.84
C LEU A 131 -20.34 -6.33 4.88
N PRO A 132 -20.37 -7.66 5.10
CA PRO A 132 -21.28 -8.55 4.37
C PRO A 132 -22.74 -8.20 4.68
N THR A 133 -23.64 -8.36 3.70
CA THR A 133 -25.10 -8.26 3.94
C THR A 133 -25.78 -9.61 4.11
N ALA A 134 -25.07 -10.71 3.82
CA ALA A 134 -25.58 -12.07 3.96
C ALA A 134 -24.90 -12.78 5.13
N GLY A 135 -25.65 -13.65 5.80
CA GLY A 135 -25.21 -14.36 7.01
C GLY A 135 -25.49 -13.60 8.30
N GLU A 136 -25.33 -14.29 9.42
CA GLU A 136 -25.47 -13.73 10.76
C GLU A 136 -24.07 -13.57 11.37
N GLY A 137 -23.76 -12.38 11.86
CA GLY A 137 -22.48 -12.08 12.52
C GLY A 137 -22.34 -12.77 13.89
N PRO A 138 -21.17 -12.64 14.55
CA PRO A 138 -20.03 -11.82 14.16
C PRO A 138 -19.25 -12.41 12.97
N PHE A 139 -18.89 -11.56 12.01
CA PHE A 139 -18.05 -11.95 10.88
C PHE A 139 -16.57 -11.99 11.28
N PRO A 140 -15.77 -12.89 10.69
CA PRO A 140 -14.31 -12.79 10.78
C PRO A 140 -13.86 -11.42 10.25
N ALA A 141 -12.96 -10.76 11.01
CA ALA A 141 -12.55 -9.38 10.75
C ALA A 141 -11.12 -9.29 10.20
N ILE A 142 -10.90 -8.39 9.25
CA ILE A 142 -9.60 -8.11 8.63
C ILE A 142 -9.29 -6.62 8.81
N LEU A 143 -8.09 -6.31 9.32
CA LEU A 143 -7.51 -4.98 9.28
C LEU A 143 -6.66 -4.85 8.02
N HIS A 144 -7.02 -3.91 7.15
CA HIS A 144 -6.35 -3.69 5.87
C HIS A 144 -5.73 -2.28 5.81
N PRO A 145 -4.53 -2.08 6.39
CA PRO A 145 -3.85 -0.80 6.30
C PRO A 145 -3.49 -0.49 4.85
N CYS A 146 -3.85 0.71 4.37
CA CYS A 146 -3.52 1.13 3.01
C CYS A 146 -2.05 1.56 2.90
N GLY A 147 -1.46 1.29 1.74
CA GLY A 147 -0.14 1.75 1.36
C GLY A 147 -0.21 3.11 0.64
N HIS A 148 0.93 3.51 0.05
CA HIS A 148 1.10 4.82 -0.58
C HIS A 148 0.44 4.90 -1.98
N THR A 149 -0.88 4.83 -2.03
CA THR A 149 -1.64 5.13 -3.26
C THR A 149 -2.19 6.55 -3.23
N ASP A 150 -2.29 7.20 -4.39
CA ASP A 150 -2.69 8.61 -4.51
C ASP A 150 -4.03 8.91 -3.83
N ASN A 151 -4.97 7.96 -3.87
CA ASN A 151 -6.30 8.10 -3.27
C ASN A 151 -6.47 7.27 -1.98
N GLY A 152 -5.36 6.76 -1.40
CA GLY A 152 -5.34 5.98 -0.17
C GLY A 152 -6.35 4.82 -0.16
N LYS A 153 -7.10 4.69 0.94
CA LYS A 153 -8.18 3.70 1.12
C LYS A 153 -9.31 3.76 0.06
N ALA A 154 -9.42 4.85 -0.70
CA ALA A 154 -10.35 4.98 -1.82
C ALA A 154 -9.73 4.59 -3.18
N GLY A 155 -8.48 4.11 -3.21
CA GLY A 155 -7.84 3.57 -4.41
C GLY A 155 -8.55 2.32 -4.94
N GLY A 156 -8.63 2.19 -6.27
CA GLY A 156 -9.40 1.12 -6.93
C GLY A 156 -8.98 -0.30 -6.51
N ALA A 157 -7.68 -0.55 -6.37
CA ALA A 157 -7.17 -1.85 -5.93
C ALA A 157 -7.61 -2.21 -4.50
N TYR A 158 -7.57 -1.24 -3.58
CA TYR A 158 -8.05 -1.44 -2.20
C TYR A 158 -9.56 -1.69 -2.17
N GLN A 159 -10.34 -0.90 -2.90
CA GLN A 159 -11.78 -1.12 -3.00
C GLN A 159 -12.08 -2.53 -3.53
N MET A 160 -11.46 -2.95 -4.63
CA MET A 160 -11.68 -4.28 -5.20
C MET A 160 -11.39 -5.40 -4.20
N ALA A 161 -10.24 -5.35 -3.51
CA ALA A 161 -9.87 -6.36 -2.51
C ALA A 161 -10.86 -6.42 -1.35
N ASN A 162 -11.24 -5.26 -0.79
CA ASN A 162 -12.15 -5.20 0.34
C ASN A 162 -13.58 -5.61 -0.02
N ILE A 163 -14.05 -5.27 -1.22
CA ILE A 163 -15.35 -5.70 -1.74
C ILE A 163 -15.38 -7.22 -1.88
N LEU A 164 -14.33 -7.82 -2.46
CA LEU A 164 -14.26 -9.27 -2.63
C LEU A 164 -14.32 -9.98 -1.27
N LEU A 165 -13.50 -9.53 -0.31
CA LEU A 165 -13.48 -10.09 1.05
C LEU A 165 -14.85 -9.93 1.75
N ALA A 166 -15.50 -8.77 1.64
CA ALA A 166 -16.81 -8.56 2.23
C ALA A 166 -17.89 -9.46 1.61
N ARG A 167 -17.89 -9.62 0.29
CA ARG A 167 -18.78 -10.57 -0.39
C ARG A 167 -18.48 -12.02 -0.05
N SER A 168 -17.27 -12.33 0.42
CA SER A 168 -16.87 -13.64 0.95
C SER A 168 -17.17 -13.82 2.45
N GLY A 169 -17.86 -12.88 3.10
CA GLY A 169 -18.30 -13.02 4.50
C GLY A 169 -17.34 -12.44 5.55
N PHE A 170 -16.38 -11.60 5.16
CA PHE A 170 -15.47 -10.93 6.09
C PHE A 170 -15.87 -9.48 6.37
N ALA A 171 -15.77 -9.03 7.62
CA ALA A 171 -15.79 -7.61 7.92
C ALA A 171 -14.38 -7.03 7.69
N VAL A 172 -14.23 -5.98 6.89
CA VAL A 172 -12.90 -5.45 6.54
C VAL A 172 -12.82 -3.96 6.83
N LEU A 173 -11.90 -3.56 7.70
CA LEU A 173 -11.59 -2.15 7.96
C LEU A 173 -10.35 -1.75 7.18
N CYS A 174 -10.53 -0.89 6.18
CA CYS A 174 -9.44 -0.27 5.44
C CYS A 174 -9.19 1.16 5.94
N TYR A 175 -7.96 1.47 6.33
CA TYR A 175 -7.59 2.75 6.94
C TYR A 175 -6.23 3.25 6.45
#